data_AF-A9GLY4-F1
#
_entry.id   AF-A9GLY4-F1
#
_cell.length_a   1.000
_cell.length_b   1.000
_cell.length_c   1.000
_cell.angle_alpha   90.00
_cell.angle_beta   90.00
_cell.angle_gamma   90.00
#
_symmetry.space_group_name_H-M   'P 1'
#
loop_
_entity.id
_entity.type
_entity.pdbx_description
1 polymer ?
#
loop_
_entity_poly.entity_id
_entity_poly.type
_entity_poly.pdbx_seq_one_letter_code
_entity_poly.pdbx_strand_id
1 'polypeptide(L)'
;MACWGRNLNRQSGGGPIIDSADEVVGVTLVEGVAGAKAVVAGGRHSCALLDDGGVVCWGSNQSGQLGSEEANLVSAPVRAALDVRAVALAAGREHTCALDEEGGVFCWGSDGQGQIGTGRQ
;
A
#
# COMPACT_ATOMS: atom_id res chain seq x y z
N MET A 1 14.13 2.84 13.67
CA MET A 1 13.03 2.38 12.79
C MET A 1 11.83 3.22 13.16
N ALA A 2 11.46 4.22 12.35
CA ALA A 2 10.37 5.15 12.66
C ALA A 2 9.48 5.24 11.43
N CYS A 3 8.24 4.75 11.54
CA CYS A 3 7.24 4.88 10.49
C CYS A 3 6.55 6.24 10.64
N TRP A 4 6.49 7.03 9.57
CA TRP A 4 5.69 8.25 9.49
C TRP A 4 4.80 8.18 8.24
N GLY A 5 3.51 7.94 8.45
CA GLY A 5 2.45 8.10 7.46
C GLY A 5 1.47 9.16 7.95
N ARG A 6 1.15 10.14 7.10
CA ARG A 6 0.28 11.29 7.41
C ARG A 6 -1.18 10.85 7.60
N ASN A 7 -1.72 11.02 8.81
CA ASN A 7 -3.15 10.99 9.10
C ASN A 7 -3.74 12.41 8.97
N LEU A 8 -4.47 12.69 7.89
CA LEU A 8 -5.20 13.95 7.66
C LEU A 8 -6.51 14.02 8.46
N ASN A 9 -6.48 13.79 9.78
CA ASN A 9 -7.58 14.15 10.69
C ASN A 9 -7.04 14.30 12.10
N ARG A 10 -7.06 15.53 12.64
CA ARG A 10 -6.61 15.88 14.00
C ARG A 10 -7.15 14.90 15.04
N GLN A 11 -6.27 14.10 15.65
CA GLN A 11 -6.38 13.69 17.06
C GLN A 11 -4.97 13.62 17.65
N SER A 12 -4.38 14.79 17.89
CA SER A 12 -3.42 14.92 19.00
C SER A 12 -4.25 15.00 20.29
N GLY A 13 -4.34 13.89 21.01
CA GLY A 13 -4.78 13.85 22.40
C GLY A 13 -3.64 13.34 23.25
N GLY A 14 -3.05 14.21 24.09
CA GLY A 14 -2.12 13.79 25.11
C GLY A 14 -2.85 12.96 26.17
N GLY A 15 -2.38 11.73 26.39
CA GLY A 15 -2.85 10.79 27.40
C GLY A 15 -1.77 9.73 27.61
N PRO A 16 -1.69 9.10 28.81
CA PRO A 16 -0.56 8.27 29.19
C PRO A 16 -0.40 7.09 28.22
N ILE A 17 0.86 6.81 27.87
CA ILE A 17 1.29 5.63 27.14
C ILE A 17 0.89 4.41 27.95
N ILE A 18 -0.26 3.81 27.64
CA ILE A 18 -0.56 2.45 28.07
C ILE A 18 0.22 1.52 27.14
N ASP A 19 1.39 1.09 27.60
CA ASP A 19 1.97 -0.17 27.17
C ASP A 19 0.97 -1.27 27.52
N SER A 20 0.12 -1.60 26.55
CA SER A 20 -0.71 -2.79 26.64
C SER A 20 0.12 -3.94 26.09
N ALA A 21 0.88 -4.57 26.99
CA ALA A 21 1.42 -5.91 26.85
C ALA A 21 0.27 -6.95 26.82
N ASP A 22 -0.67 -6.77 25.90
CA ASP A 22 -1.58 -7.83 25.49
C ASP A 22 -0.77 -8.74 24.58
N GLU A 23 -0.79 -10.04 24.86
CA GLU A 23 0.03 -11.01 24.16
C GLU A 23 -0.11 -10.77 22.65
N VAL A 24 1.01 -10.44 22.00
CA VAL A 24 1.08 -10.42 20.55
C VAL A 24 0.86 -11.87 20.11
N VAL A 25 -0.42 -12.21 19.88
CA VAL A 25 -0.85 -13.48 19.30
C VAL A 25 -0.12 -13.58 17.98
N GLY A 26 0.92 -14.42 17.97
CA GLY A 26 1.91 -14.61 16.91
C GLY A 26 1.87 -13.56 15.79
N VAL A 27 2.78 -12.59 15.80
CA VAL A 27 3.13 -11.87 14.57
C VAL A 27 3.71 -12.91 13.61
N THR A 28 2.85 -13.52 12.82
CA THR A 28 3.24 -14.35 11.70
C THR A 28 3.80 -13.41 10.66
N LEU A 29 5.06 -13.61 10.29
CA LEU A 29 5.64 -12.93 9.14
C LEU A 29 4.74 -13.22 7.94
N VAL A 30 4.23 -12.17 7.30
CA VAL A 30 3.56 -12.34 6.02
C VAL A 30 4.67 -12.60 5.00
N GLU A 31 4.79 -13.85 4.55
CA GLU A 31 5.76 -14.20 3.51
C GLU A 31 5.52 -13.34 2.26
N GLY A 32 6.59 -12.79 1.69
CA GLY A 32 6.52 -11.83 0.58
C GLY A 32 6.53 -10.34 0.96
N VAL A 33 6.48 -9.99 2.25
CA VAL A 33 6.65 -8.60 2.76
C VAL A 33 7.98 -8.41 3.52
N ALA A 34 8.81 -9.45 3.59
CA ALA A 34 10.16 -9.34 4.14
C ALA A 34 10.98 -8.32 3.34
N GLY A 35 11.53 -7.30 4.00
CA GLY A 35 12.22 -6.19 3.33
C GLY A 35 11.30 -5.04 2.90
N ALA A 36 10.11 -4.90 3.48
CA ALA A 36 9.29 -3.70 3.26
C ALA A 36 9.91 -2.46 3.93
N LYS A 37 10.16 -1.40 3.14
CA LYS A 37 10.60 -0.09 3.62
C LYS A 37 9.43 0.82 4.02
N ALA A 38 8.26 0.63 3.40
CA ALA A 38 7.07 1.40 3.69
C ALA A 38 5.81 0.56 3.49
N VAL A 39 4.73 0.91 4.20
CA VAL A 39 3.40 0.29 4.04
C VAL A 39 2.37 1.40 3.98
N VAL A 40 1.40 1.26 3.08
CA VAL A 40 0.23 2.13 2.93
C VAL A 40 -1.04 1.30 3.05
N ALA A 41 -2.04 1.85 3.72
CA ALA A 41 -3.37 1.25 3.82
C ALA A 41 -4.37 2.12 3.05
N GLY A 42 -5.09 1.49 2.14
CA GLY A 42 -6.26 2.06 1.48
C GLY A 42 -7.55 1.76 2.23
N GLY A 43 -8.69 1.85 1.55
CA GLY A 43 -9.99 1.62 2.18
C GLY A 43 -10.23 0.16 2.57
N ARG A 44 -9.85 -0.78 1.70
CA ARG A 44 -9.99 -2.23 1.91
C ARG A 44 -8.80 -3.05 1.39
N HIS A 45 -7.69 -2.38 1.11
CA HIS A 45 -6.45 -2.99 0.64
C HIS A 45 -5.27 -2.37 1.36
N SER A 46 -4.13 -3.03 1.30
CA SER A 46 -2.86 -2.55 1.84
C SER A 46 -1.77 -2.87 0.84
N CYS A 47 -0.76 -2.01 0.75
CA CYS A 47 0.39 -2.20 -0.12
C CYS A 47 1.66 -1.91 0.66
N ALA A 48 2.72 -2.67 0.37
CA ALA A 48 4.05 -2.47 0.90
C ALA A 48 5.03 -2.19 -0.24
N LEU A 49 5.93 -1.24 0.00
CA LEU A 49 7.09 -0.96 -0.82
C LEU A 49 8.26 -1.79 -0.32
N LEU A 50 8.79 -2.64 -1.17
CA LEU A 50 9.93 -3.50 -0.88
C LEU A 50 11.28 -2.77 -1.09
N ASP A 51 12.34 -3.29 -0.49
CA ASP A 51 13.70 -2.75 -0.60
C ASP A 51 14.20 -2.68 -2.06
N ASP A 52 13.72 -3.60 -2.91
CA ASP A 52 14.01 -3.70 -4.35
C ASP A 52 13.22 -2.70 -5.21
N GLY A 53 12.36 -1.85 -4.60
CA GLY A 53 11.48 -0.93 -5.31
C GLY A 53 10.22 -1.59 -5.87
N GLY A 54 10.01 -2.89 -5.63
CA GLY A 54 8.80 -3.60 -5.96
C GLY A 54 7.67 -3.26 -4.99
N VAL A 55 6.44 -3.43 -5.48
CA VAL A 55 5.23 -3.17 -4.70
C VAL A 55 4.46 -4.47 -4.55
N VAL A 56 4.12 -4.82 -3.31
CA VAL A 56 3.20 -5.93 -3.03
C VAL A 56 1.95 -5.39 -2.38
N CYS A 57 0.78 -5.86 -2.79
CA CYS A 57 -0.51 -5.45 -2.26
C CYS A 57 -1.33 -6.67 -1.84
N TRP A 58 -2.22 -6.49 -0.87
CA TRP A 58 -3.18 -7.50 -0.43
C TRP A 58 -4.48 -6.82 0.02
N GLY A 59 -5.53 -7.62 0.16
CA GLY A 59 -6.89 -7.19 0.49
C GLY A 59 -7.80 -7.19 -0.74
N SER A 60 -8.73 -6.25 -0.79
CA SER A 60 -9.70 -6.18 -1.89
C SER A 60 -9.05 -5.74 -3.20
N ASN A 61 -9.39 -6.43 -4.29
CA ASN A 61 -9.01 -6.12 -5.68
C ASN A 61 -10.25 -5.87 -6.57
N GLN A 62 -11.41 -5.56 -5.99
CA GLN A 62 -12.68 -5.38 -6.74
C GLN A 62 -12.60 -4.32 -7.85
N SER A 63 -11.65 -3.39 -7.72
CA SER A 63 -11.41 -2.31 -8.67
C SER A 63 -10.01 -2.36 -9.28
N GLY A 64 -9.27 -3.47 -9.11
CA GLY A 64 -7.89 -3.59 -9.58
C GLY A 64 -6.87 -2.84 -8.72
N GLN A 65 -7.21 -2.42 -7.49
CA GLN A 65 -6.35 -1.60 -6.63
C GLN A 65 -5.07 -2.30 -6.13
N LEU A 66 -4.94 -3.61 -6.34
CA LEU A 66 -3.71 -4.35 -6.07
C LEU A 66 -2.70 -4.27 -7.22
N GLY A 67 -3.14 -3.86 -8.41
CA GLY A 67 -2.27 -3.77 -9.59
C GLY A 67 -1.88 -5.13 -10.15
N SER A 68 -2.71 -6.15 -9.91
CA SER A 68 -2.52 -7.54 -10.34
C SER A 68 -3.79 -8.09 -10.97
N GLU A 69 -3.66 -9.11 -11.83
CA GLU A 69 -4.78 -9.83 -12.45
C GLU A 69 -5.47 -10.86 -11.51
N GLU A 70 -5.10 -10.85 -10.23
CA GLU A 70 -5.65 -11.75 -9.20
C GLU A 70 -7.14 -11.51 -8.89
N ALA A 71 -7.72 -12.47 -8.18
CA ALA A 71 -9.10 -12.44 -7.73
C ALA A 71 -9.48 -11.17 -6.95
N ASN A 72 -10.79 -10.87 -6.90
CA ASN A 72 -11.37 -9.68 -6.26
C ASN A 72 -11.03 -9.49 -4.76
N LEU A 73 -10.49 -10.51 -4.10
CA LEU A 73 -9.99 -10.48 -2.74
C LEU A 73 -8.78 -11.40 -2.64
N VAL A 74 -7.63 -10.84 -2.26
CA VAL A 74 -6.37 -11.58 -2.11
C VAL A 74 -5.88 -11.39 -0.68
N SER A 75 -5.89 -12.45 0.13
CA SER A 75 -5.43 -12.36 1.52
C SER A 75 -3.91 -12.43 1.67
N ALA A 76 -3.21 -12.90 0.64
CA ALA A 76 -1.74 -12.93 0.58
C ALA A 76 -1.19 -11.74 -0.22
N PRO A 77 0.04 -11.29 0.05
CA PRO A 77 0.69 -10.26 -0.78
C PRO A 77 0.88 -10.76 -2.20
N VAL A 78 0.39 -9.99 -3.16
CA VAL A 78 0.65 -10.17 -4.60
C VAL A 78 1.48 -9.00 -5.10
N ARG A 79 2.43 -9.25 -6.00
CA ARG A 79 3.19 -8.19 -6.65
C ARG A 79 2.31 -7.41 -7.64
N ALA A 80 2.33 -6.09 -7.53
CA ALA A 80 1.76 -5.21 -8.54
C ALA A 80 2.61 -5.28 -9.82
N ALA A 81 1.95 -5.33 -10.97
CA ALA A 81 2.59 -5.29 -12.28
C ALA A 81 3.04 -3.85 -12.62
N LEU A 82 4.18 -3.45 -12.05
CA LEU A 82 4.83 -2.18 -12.33
C LEU A 82 6.15 -2.42 -13.06
N ASP A 83 6.32 -1.75 -14.20
CA ASP A 83 7.57 -1.75 -14.98
C ASP A 83 8.60 -0.72 -14.49
N VAL A 84 8.38 -0.16 -13.29
CA VAL A 84 9.24 0.85 -12.67
C VAL A 84 9.60 0.47 -11.24
N ARG A 85 10.71 1.03 -10.75
CA ARG A 85 11.09 0.96 -9.33
C ARG A 85 10.43 2.09 -8.57
N ALA A 86 9.57 1.74 -7.62
CA ALA A 86 8.91 2.72 -6.78
C ALA A 86 9.83 3.18 -5.64
N VAL A 87 9.77 4.47 -5.31
CA VAL A 87 10.44 5.07 -4.14
C VAL A 87 9.44 5.53 -3.08
N ALA A 88 8.18 5.72 -3.47
CA ALA A 88 7.10 6.06 -2.56
C ALA A 88 5.77 5.48 -3.03
N LEU A 89 4.87 5.23 -2.07
CA LEU A 89 3.51 4.76 -2.32
C LEU A 89 2.50 5.68 -1.64
N ALA A 90 1.31 5.76 -2.24
CA ALA A 90 0.12 6.33 -1.64
C ALA A 90 -1.09 5.44 -1.98
N ALA A 91 -1.96 5.19 -1.01
CA ALA A 91 -3.20 4.45 -1.22
C ALA A 91 -4.40 5.34 -0.89
N GLY A 92 -5.39 5.34 -1.77
CA GLY A 92 -6.71 5.90 -1.57
C GLY A 92 -7.75 4.84 -1.19
N ARG A 93 -9.04 5.20 -1.22
CA ARG A 93 -10.12 4.28 -0.86
C ARG A 93 -10.15 3.02 -1.73
N GLU A 94 -9.94 3.18 -3.03
CA GLU A 94 -10.01 2.11 -4.04
C GLU A 94 -8.94 2.27 -5.14
N HIS A 95 -7.88 3.04 -4.89
CA HIS A 95 -6.76 3.21 -5.83
C HIS A 95 -5.43 3.24 -5.09
N THR A 96 -4.35 3.01 -5.82
CA THR A 96 -2.98 3.07 -5.33
C THR A 96 -2.14 3.81 -6.35
N CYS A 97 -1.19 4.61 -5.88
CA CYS A 97 -0.22 5.30 -6.71
C CYS A 97 1.20 5.02 -6.22
N ALA A 98 2.13 4.92 -7.16
CA ALA A 98 3.56 4.83 -6.95
C ALA A 98 4.28 6.01 -7.59
N LEU A 99 5.32 6.50 -6.91
CA LEU A 99 6.31 7.43 -7.45
C LEU A 99 7.57 6.65 -7.79
N ASP A 100 8.10 6.80 -9.00
CA ASP A 100 9.37 6.19 -9.40
C ASP A 100 10.60 7.06 -9.07
N GLU A 101 11.80 6.52 -9.30
CA GLU A 101 13.07 7.23 -9.10
C GLU A 101 13.26 8.44 -10.03
N GLU A 102 12.57 8.47 -11.18
CA GLU A 102 12.62 9.53 -12.19
C GLU A 102 11.59 10.65 -11.92
N GLY A 103 10.73 10.49 -10.90
CA GLY A 103 9.66 11.41 -10.56
C GLY A 103 8.33 11.14 -11.28
N GLY A 104 8.23 10.06 -12.05
CA GLY A 104 7.01 9.57 -12.68
C GLY A 104 6.01 9.01 -11.66
N VAL A 105 4.73 9.30 -11.86
CA VAL A 105 3.64 8.81 -10.99
C VAL A 105 2.76 7.84 -11.76
N PHE A 106 2.58 6.65 -11.20
CA PHE A 106 1.79 5.56 -11.76
C PHE A 106 0.65 5.24 -10.81
N CYS A 107 -0.59 5.33 -11.27
CA CYS A 107 -1.77 5.04 -10.46
C CYS A 107 -2.61 3.92 -11.09
N TRP A 108 -3.18 3.08 -10.24
CA TRP A 108 -4.06 1.97 -10.63
C TRP A 108 -5.22 1.79 -9.63
N GLY A 109 -6.30 1.15 -10.07
CA GLY A 109 -7.50 0.92 -9.26
C GLY A 109 -8.79 1.53 -9.83
N SER A 110 -9.78 1.77 -8.95
CA SER A 110 -11.11 2.32 -9.30
C SER A 110 -10.99 3.67 -9.98
N ASP A 111 -11.42 3.73 -11.24
CA ASP A 111 -11.37 4.89 -12.12
C ASP A 111 -12.70 5.67 -12.15
N GLY A 112 -13.37 5.81 -11.01
CA GLY A 112 -14.65 6.52 -10.93
C GLY A 112 -14.58 8.02 -11.25
N GLN A 113 -13.38 8.61 -11.42
CA GLN A 113 -13.16 10.05 -11.62
C GLN A 113 -12.05 10.39 -12.65
N GLY A 114 -11.62 9.46 -13.52
CA GLY A 114 -10.63 9.77 -14.57
C GLY A 114 -9.20 10.00 -14.06
N GLN A 115 -8.82 9.32 -12.96
CA GLN A 115 -7.46 9.36 -12.42
C GLN A 115 -6.48 8.42 -13.16
N ILE A 116 -6.97 7.55 -14.04
CA ILE A 116 -6.11 6.84 -14.98
C ILE A 116 -5.90 7.74 -16.18
N GLY A 117 -5.04 8.75 -16.01
CA GLY A 117 -4.38 9.40 -17.13
C GLY A 117 -3.52 8.34 -17.82
N THR A 118 -4.08 7.63 -18.80
CA THR A 118 -3.37 6.65 -19.62
C THR A 118 -2.29 7.37 -20.44
N GLY A 119 -1.16 7.65 -19.83
CA GLY A 119 0.05 8.09 -20.48
C GLY A 119 0.86 6.89 -20.95
N ARG A 120 0.32 6.13 -21.92
CA ARG A 120 1.00 5.29 -22.93
C ARG A 120 -0.01 4.41 -23.68
N GLN A 121 -0.25 4.77 -24.96
CA GLN A 121 -0.47 3.79 -26.02
C GLN A 121 0.90 3.31 -26.50
#